data_AF-A0A661E3T5-F1
#
_entry.id   AF-A0A661E3T5-F1
#
_cell.length_a   1.000
_cell.length_b   1.000
_cell.length_c   1.000
_cell.angle_alpha   90.00
_cell.angle_beta   90.00
_cell.angle_gamma   90.00
#
_symmetry.space_group_name_H-M   'P 1'
#
loop_
_entity.id
_entity.type
_entity.pdbx_description
1 polymer ?
#
loop_
_entity_poly.entity_id
_entity_poly.type
_entity_poly.pdbx_seq_one_letter_code
_entity_poly.pdbx_strand_id
1 'polypeptide(L)'
;MYIDADTGIAEVSANVFMENRSGWLGGGAWIESPTATISGNQWLDNVAEGASGGALWWKGETLTVVNNAATGNQAGNDGGGFAITPSVSLTMVNNTLSENSASGNGGGAAFRVEGVTELLQVYNNIIWGNAASGDGDDVYLAGTGSSKQFRYNNAHGMYGVWDSAANNMDLAPMFYDPLNDDYHLRYNSPCLDAGDNAAPGIPLTDMDGNPRILDGTVDLGAYEFNNDEAHPADLNENWILEASEYTAYAAAWKNDQTWSAGPVPIPADYVTRAGYLKEKGGAYYNDGGAKPICWKDGTP
;
A
#
# COMPACT_ATOMS: atom_id res chain seq x y z
N MET A 1 9.68 -1.50 15.28
CA MET A 1 8.93 -2.53 16.06
C MET A 1 9.68 -3.86 16.00
N TYR A 2 9.65 -4.66 17.07
CA TYR A 2 10.23 -6.01 17.06
C TYR A 2 9.20 -7.03 17.58
N ILE A 3 9.03 -8.14 16.86
CA ILE A 3 8.20 -9.27 17.25
C ILE A 3 9.04 -10.53 17.08
N ASP A 4 9.15 -11.30 18.16
CA ASP A 4 9.72 -12.64 18.16
C ASP A 4 8.74 -13.58 18.86
N ALA A 5 8.22 -14.54 18.10
CA ALA A 5 7.19 -15.45 18.55
C ALA A 5 7.52 -16.88 18.10
N ASP A 6 7.75 -17.77 19.07
CA ASP A 6 7.96 -19.21 18.80
C ASP A 6 6.69 -19.91 18.28
N THR A 7 5.51 -19.36 18.58
CA THR A 7 4.20 -19.89 18.17
C THR A 7 3.20 -18.77 17.94
N GLY A 8 2.16 -19.03 17.14
CA GLY A 8 1.06 -18.09 16.91
C GLY A 8 1.19 -17.27 15.63
N ILE A 9 0.28 -16.31 15.47
CA ILE A 9 0.20 -15.42 14.31
C ILE A 9 0.54 -14.00 14.77
N ALA A 10 1.51 -13.35 14.10
CA ALA A 10 1.76 -11.93 14.24
C ALA A 10 0.81 -11.15 13.31
N GLU A 11 -0.03 -10.27 13.87
CA GLU A 11 -0.91 -9.39 13.10
C GLU A 11 -0.43 -7.95 13.23
N VAL A 12 -0.06 -7.34 12.11
CA VAL A 12 0.34 -5.94 12.03
C VAL A 12 -0.57 -5.28 11.01
N SER A 13 -1.54 -4.51 11.48
CA SER A 13 -2.52 -3.89 10.59
C SER A 13 -2.88 -2.46 10.93
N ALA A 14 -3.15 -1.67 9.89
CA ALA A 14 -3.59 -0.28 9.99
C ALA A 14 -2.64 0.63 10.81
N ASN A 15 -1.33 0.40 10.69
CA ASN A 15 -0.31 1.21 11.36
C ASN A 15 0.42 2.14 10.39
N VAL A 16 1.00 3.20 10.94
CA VAL A 16 1.97 4.05 10.26
C VAL A 16 3.33 3.86 10.95
N PHE A 17 4.30 3.33 10.22
CA PHE A 17 5.70 3.27 10.62
C PHE A 17 6.46 4.30 9.80
N MET A 18 6.89 5.39 10.45
CA MET A 18 7.58 6.47 9.75
C MET A 18 8.90 6.86 10.42
N GLU A 19 9.91 7.16 9.60
CA GLU A 19 11.20 7.72 10.01
C GLU A 19 11.96 6.91 11.08
N ASN A 20 11.67 5.61 11.22
CA ASN A 20 12.35 4.77 12.18
C ASN A 20 13.76 4.41 11.67
N ARG A 21 14.74 4.33 12.57
CA ARG A 21 16.11 3.93 12.25
C ARG A 21 16.56 2.77 13.13
N SER A 22 17.03 1.70 12.51
CA SER A 22 17.55 0.51 13.18
C SER A 22 18.99 0.25 12.72
N GLY A 23 19.91 -0.01 13.66
CA GLY A 23 21.24 -0.54 13.34
C GLY A 23 21.25 -2.06 13.08
N TRP A 24 20.08 -2.68 13.11
CA TRP A 24 19.85 -4.10 12.87
C TRP A 24 18.78 -4.26 11.78
N LEU A 25 18.25 -5.46 11.63
CA LEU A 25 17.18 -5.77 10.67
C LEU A 25 15.93 -4.92 10.95
N GLY A 26 15.16 -4.65 9.90
CA GLY A 26 13.84 -4.01 10.03
C GLY A 26 13.91 -2.57 10.52
N GLY A 27 14.03 -1.61 9.60
CA GLY A 27 13.99 -0.19 9.96
C GLY A 27 12.65 0.19 10.59
N GLY A 28 11.54 -0.19 9.95
CA GLY A 28 10.19 -0.07 10.50
C GLY A 28 9.82 -1.23 11.44
N ALA A 29 9.93 -2.46 10.96
CA ALA A 29 9.64 -3.67 11.74
C ALA A 29 10.58 -4.84 11.45
N TRP A 30 10.98 -5.54 12.51
CA TRP A 30 11.62 -6.85 12.47
C TRP A 30 10.66 -7.87 13.08
N ILE A 31 10.24 -8.86 12.30
CA ILE A 31 9.31 -9.89 12.73
C ILE A 31 9.88 -11.29 12.47
N GLU A 32 10.01 -12.07 13.53
CA GLU A 32 10.29 -13.51 13.51
C GLU A 32 9.11 -14.26 14.11
N SER A 33 8.36 -14.97 13.26
CA SER A 33 7.16 -15.69 13.69
C SER A 33 6.81 -16.76 12.67
N PRO A 34 6.30 -17.95 13.06
CA PRO A 34 5.85 -18.96 12.12
C PRO A 34 4.83 -18.43 11.12
N THR A 35 3.90 -17.59 11.55
CA THR A 35 2.89 -17.00 10.67
C THR A 35 2.70 -15.52 10.95
N ALA A 36 2.54 -14.72 9.90
CA ALA A 36 2.18 -13.32 10.03
C ALA A 36 1.21 -12.82 8.95
N THR A 37 0.43 -11.82 9.32
CA THR A 37 -0.42 -11.03 8.43
C THR A 37 -0.04 -9.57 8.58
N ILE A 38 0.39 -8.96 7.47
CA ILE A 38 0.80 -7.57 7.38
C ILE A 38 -0.17 -6.86 6.45
N SER A 39 -1.07 -6.03 6.98
CA SER A 39 -2.13 -5.44 6.16
C SER A 39 -2.48 -3.99 6.42
N GLY A 40 -2.72 -3.20 5.37
CA GLY A 40 -3.19 -1.82 5.55
C GLY A 40 -2.17 -0.91 6.23
N ASN A 41 -0.87 -1.23 6.22
CA ASN A 41 0.15 -0.40 6.87
C ASN A 41 0.80 0.56 5.88
N GLN A 42 1.17 1.73 6.40
CA GLN A 42 2.04 2.68 5.71
C GLN A 42 3.44 2.62 6.31
N TRP A 43 4.45 2.47 5.46
CA TRP A 43 5.86 2.38 5.83
C TRP A 43 6.60 3.51 5.11
N LEU A 44 6.93 4.58 5.82
CA LEU A 44 7.50 5.79 5.21
C LEU A 44 8.90 6.07 5.76
N ASP A 45 9.88 6.20 4.87
CA ASP A 45 11.23 6.70 5.21
C ASP A 45 11.93 5.97 6.37
N ASN A 46 11.65 4.66 6.55
CA ASN A 46 12.34 3.87 7.57
C ASN A 46 13.70 3.39 7.05
N VAL A 47 14.67 3.28 7.96
CA VAL A 47 16.06 2.96 7.61
C VAL A 47 16.59 1.78 8.44
N ALA A 48 17.04 0.73 7.75
CA ALA A 48 17.87 -0.35 8.32
C ALA A 48 19.35 -0.09 7.98
N GLU A 49 20.10 0.46 8.93
CA GLU A 49 21.51 0.84 8.76
C GLU A 49 22.41 -0.40 8.68
N GLY A 50 22.95 -0.68 7.50
CA GLY A 50 23.84 -1.83 7.27
C GLY A 50 23.16 -3.21 7.29
N ALA A 51 21.82 -3.25 7.33
CA ALA A 51 21.03 -4.47 7.42
C ALA A 51 19.91 -4.50 6.37
N SER A 52 19.13 -5.58 6.33
CA SER A 52 18.03 -5.78 5.38
C SER A 52 16.68 -5.32 5.93
N GLY A 53 15.74 -4.99 5.03
CA GLY A 53 14.36 -4.64 5.35
C GLY A 53 14.22 -3.23 5.89
N GLY A 54 14.31 -2.22 5.04
CA GLY A 54 14.17 -0.82 5.46
C GLY A 54 12.80 -0.55 6.07
N ALA A 55 11.71 -0.98 5.40
CA ALA A 55 10.38 -0.98 6.01
C ALA A 55 10.18 -2.21 6.91
N LEU A 56 10.28 -3.39 6.31
CA LEU A 56 9.96 -4.66 6.97
C LEU A 56 11.05 -5.68 6.70
N TRP A 57 11.55 -6.28 7.78
CA TRP A 57 12.24 -7.55 7.70
C TRP A 57 11.36 -8.63 8.34
N TRP A 58 11.09 -9.71 7.60
CA TRP A 58 10.32 -10.84 8.10
C TRP A 58 10.98 -12.17 7.78
N LYS A 59 10.96 -13.08 8.76
CA LYS A 59 11.33 -14.50 8.58
C LYS A 59 10.33 -15.41 9.30
N GLY A 60 9.92 -16.48 8.60
CA GLY A 60 8.94 -17.42 9.13
C GLY A 60 8.48 -18.46 8.12
N GLU A 61 7.35 -19.12 8.41
CA GLU A 61 6.78 -20.16 7.56
C GLU A 61 5.81 -19.56 6.53
N THR A 62 4.74 -18.93 7.00
CA THR A 62 3.63 -18.42 6.18
C THR A 62 3.45 -16.91 6.38
N LEU A 63 3.51 -16.14 5.29
CA LEU A 63 3.29 -14.69 5.32
C LEU A 63 2.16 -14.27 4.37
N THR A 64 1.27 -13.42 4.86
CA THR A 64 0.32 -12.67 4.02
C THR A 64 0.64 -11.18 4.11
N VAL A 65 0.85 -10.53 2.97
CA VAL A 65 1.15 -9.09 2.86
C VAL A 65 0.14 -8.46 1.90
N VAL A 66 -0.76 -7.63 2.41
CA VAL A 66 -1.88 -7.10 1.61
C VAL A 66 -2.19 -5.64 1.89
N ASN A 67 -2.44 -4.82 0.86
CA ASN A 67 -2.80 -3.41 1.04
C ASN A 67 -1.80 -2.61 1.85
N ASN A 68 -0.50 -2.78 1.61
CA ASN A 68 0.50 -1.94 2.26
C ASN A 68 1.05 -0.93 1.25
N ALA A 69 1.36 0.26 1.75
CA ALA A 69 2.14 1.27 1.03
C ALA A 69 3.51 1.40 1.72
N ALA A 70 4.59 1.09 1.01
CA ALA A 70 5.96 1.24 1.51
C ALA A 70 6.76 2.17 0.60
N THR A 71 7.10 3.35 1.12
CA THR A 71 7.65 4.47 0.35
C THR A 71 8.90 5.04 1.01
N GLY A 72 9.93 5.38 0.22
CA GLY A 72 11.13 6.05 0.72
C GLY A 72 12.02 5.24 1.68
N ASN A 73 11.75 3.94 1.89
CA ASN A 73 12.47 3.15 2.87
C ASN A 73 13.86 2.71 2.37
N GLN A 74 14.82 2.59 3.28
CA GLN A 74 16.23 2.39 2.95
C GLN A 74 16.84 1.22 3.71
N ALA A 75 17.56 0.34 3.00
CA ALA A 75 18.30 -0.77 3.58
C ALA A 75 19.78 -0.72 3.19
N GLY A 76 20.65 -0.93 4.18
CA GLY A 76 22.09 -1.08 3.95
C GLY A 76 22.48 -2.43 3.32
N ASN A 77 21.56 -3.40 3.29
CA ASN A 77 21.70 -4.64 2.56
C ASN A 77 20.49 -4.82 1.63
N ASP A 78 19.69 -5.89 1.75
CA ASP A 78 18.60 -6.19 0.82
C ASP A 78 17.24 -5.67 1.27
N GLY A 79 16.33 -5.44 0.33
CA GLY A 79 14.93 -5.12 0.65
C GLY A 79 14.79 -3.73 1.25
N GLY A 80 14.96 -2.69 0.43
CA GLY A 80 14.76 -1.30 0.87
C GLY A 80 13.36 -1.11 1.45
N GLY A 81 12.34 -1.58 0.73
CA GLY A 81 11.01 -1.80 1.27
C GLY A 81 11.00 -3.05 2.14
N PHE A 82 10.76 -4.21 1.52
CA PHE A 82 10.56 -5.47 2.25
C PHE A 82 11.69 -6.46 2.00
N ALA A 83 12.20 -7.07 3.07
CA ALA A 83 13.07 -8.24 3.03
C ALA A 83 12.33 -9.42 3.67
N ILE A 84 11.97 -10.42 2.86
CA ILE A 84 11.06 -11.50 3.26
C ILE A 84 11.73 -12.86 3.01
N THR A 85 11.76 -13.68 4.07
CA THR A 85 12.35 -15.02 4.07
C THR A 85 11.31 -16.08 4.48
N PRO A 86 10.43 -16.52 3.56
CA PRO A 86 9.46 -17.58 3.83
C PRO A 86 10.10 -18.96 3.75
N SER A 87 9.48 -19.92 4.46
CA SER A 87 9.85 -21.33 4.45
C SER A 87 8.69 -22.28 4.05
N VAL A 88 7.45 -21.76 3.97
CA VAL A 88 6.24 -22.51 3.53
C VAL A 88 5.46 -21.76 2.46
N SER A 89 5.02 -20.53 2.71
CA SER A 89 4.29 -19.75 1.70
C SER A 89 4.35 -18.24 1.91
N LEU A 90 4.19 -17.51 0.82
CA LEU A 90 3.99 -16.06 0.80
C LEU A 90 2.86 -15.73 -0.17
N THR A 91 1.87 -14.99 0.32
CA THR A 91 0.86 -14.29 -0.50
C THR A 91 1.08 -12.78 -0.35
N MET A 92 1.51 -12.11 -1.41
CA MET A 92 1.72 -10.67 -1.46
C MET A 92 0.82 -10.05 -2.53
N VAL A 93 -0.22 -9.33 -2.11
CA VAL A 93 -1.29 -8.86 -3.00
C VAL A 93 -1.67 -7.40 -2.77
N ASN A 94 -1.88 -6.63 -3.84
CA ASN A 94 -2.37 -5.25 -3.76
C ASN A 94 -1.51 -4.36 -2.85
N ASN A 95 -0.18 -4.41 -2.99
CA ASN A 95 0.73 -3.51 -2.29
C ASN A 95 1.36 -2.50 -3.26
N THR A 96 1.68 -1.32 -2.75
CA THR A 96 2.46 -0.29 -3.46
C THR A 96 3.81 -0.12 -2.77
N LEU A 97 4.89 -0.52 -3.44
CA LEU A 97 6.27 -0.38 -2.98
C LEU A 97 7.00 0.54 -3.95
N SER A 98 7.32 1.75 -3.54
CA SER A 98 7.92 2.74 -4.43
C SER A 98 8.99 3.59 -3.74
N GLU A 99 9.92 4.12 -4.52
CA GLU A 99 10.99 5.00 -4.03
C GLU A 99 11.83 4.40 -2.88
N ASN A 100 11.82 3.08 -2.71
CA ASN A 100 12.64 2.41 -1.72
C ASN A 100 14.04 2.13 -2.30
N SER A 101 15.05 2.07 -1.43
CA SER A 101 16.42 1.81 -1.87
C SER A 101 17.19 0.81 -1.02
N ALA A 102 18.03 0.02 -1.68
CA ALA A 102 18.87 -1.01 -1.08
C ALA A 102 20.32 -0.86 -1.56
N SER A 103 21.29 -0.92 -0.65
CA SER A 103 22.71 -1.04 -1.03
C SER A 103 23.08 -2.47 -1.47
N GLY A 104 22.23 -3.45 -1.14
CA GLY A 104 22.26 -4.81 -1.67
C GLY A 104 21.27 -4.97 -2.81
N ASN A 105 20.40 -5.97 -2.72
CA ASN A 105 19.47 -6.35 -3.78
C ASN A 105 18.02 -5.99 -3.42
N GLY A 106 17.13 -5.85 -4.42
CA GLY A 106 15.70 -5.66 -4.16
C GLY A 106 15.41 -4.35 -3.46
N GLY A 107 15.56 -3.21 -4.14
CA GLY A 107 15.20 -1.90 -3.59
C GLY A 107 13.76 -1.88 -3.09
N GLY A 108 12.82 -2.39 -3.90
CA GLY A 108 11.43 -2.56 -3.49
C GLY A 108 11.25 -3.75 -2.55
N ALA A 109 11.45 -4.96 -3.08
CA ALA A 109 11.32 -6.20 -2.33
C ALA A 109 12.45 -7.19 -2.62
N ALA A 110 12.96 -7.84 -1.57
CA ALA A 110 13.91 -8.95 -1.65
C ALA A 110 13.30 -10.20 -1.02
N PHE A 111 13.07 -11.22 -1.85
CA PHE A 111 12.56 -12.53 -1.46
C PHE A 111 13.68 -13.56 -1.39
N ARG A 112 13.85 -14.21 -0.23
CA ARG A 112 14.81 -15.29 0.00
C ARG A 112 14.06 -16.55 0.45
N VAL A 113 13.71 -17.40 -0.52
CA VAL A 113 12.87 -18.58 -0.29
C VAL A 113 13.72 -19.77 0.18
N GLU A 114 13.56 -20.21 1.42
CA GLU A 114 14.49 -21.19 2.05
C GLU A 114 13.99 -22.65 2.05
N GLY A 115 12.71 -22.88 1.80
CA GLY A 115 12.00 -24.15 1.85
C GLY A 115 11.86 -24.87 0.49
N VAL A 116 11.42 -26.13 0.57
CA VAL A 116 11.44 -27.09 -0.54
C VAL A 116 10.06 -27.41 -1.14
N THR A 117 8.97 -26.92 -0.54
CA THR A 117 7.58 -27.10 -1.02
C THR A 117 6.82 -25.77 -1.19
N GLU A 118 7.55 -24.67 -1.32
CA GLU A 118 6.95 -23.35 -1.14
C GLU A 118 6.12 -22.82 -2.30
N LEU A 119 5.05 -22.13 -1.93
CA LEU A 119 4.20 -21.35 -2.82
C LEU A 119 4.41 -19.86 -2.55
N LEU A 120 5.11 -19.21 -3.47
CA LEU A 120 5.27 -17.75 -3.52
C LEU A 120 4.28 -17.19 -4.55
N GLN A 121 3.33 -16.39 -4.09
CA GLN A 121 2.28 -15.76 -4.89
C GLN A 121 2.37 -14.24 -4.74
N VAL A 122 2.85 -13.57 -5.78
CA VAL A 122 2.96 -12.11 -5.83
C VAL A 122 2.05 -11.60 -6.95
N TYR A 123 0.95 -10.93 -6.57
CA TYR A 123 -0.11 -10.52 -7.50
C TYR A 123 -0.59 -9.08 -7.28
N ASN A 124 -1.05 -8.42 -8.33
CA ASN A 124 -1.74 -7.13 -8.25
C ASN A 124 -0.93 -6.03 -7.53
N ASN A 125 0.40 -6.13 -7.48
CA ASN A 125 1.23 -5.12 -6.79
C ASN A 125 1.75 -4.08 -7.78
N ILE A 126 1.99 -2.87 -7.27
CA ILE A 126 2.88 -1.91 -7.90
C ILE A 126 4.19 -1.93 -7.11
N ILE A 127 5.27 -2.38 -7.73
CA ILE A 127 6.61 -2.35 -7.17
C ILE A 127 7.45 -1.57 -8.17
N TRP A 128 7.53 -0.25 -8.02
CA TRP A 128 8.02 0.64 -9.08
C TRP A 128 8.91 1.75 -8.57
N GLY A 129 9.95 2.10 -9.33
CA GLY A 129 10.78 3.27 -9.05
C GLY A 129 11.64 3.09 -7.81
N ASN A 130 11.95 1.84 -7.46
CA ASN A 130 12.89 1.52 -6.40
C ASN A 130 14.31 1.41 -6.99
N ALA A 131 15.33 1.37 -6.13
CA ALA A 131 16.73 1.30 -6.56
C ALA A 131 17.53 0.29 -5.74
N ALA A 132 18.34 -0.54 -6.40
CA ALA A 132 19.30 -1.42 -5.77
C ALA A 132 20.71 -1.17 -6.32
N SER A 133 21.74 -1.24 -5.47
CA SER A 133 23.13 -1.25 -5.98
C SER A 133 23.56 -2.64 -6.48
N GLY A 134 22.89 -3.68 -6.01
CA GLY A 134 23.01 -5.06 -6.48
C GLY A 134 21.99 -5.39 -7.57
N ASP A 135 21.43 -6.58 -7.51
CA ASP A 135 20.48 -7.08 -8.49
C ASP A 135 19.03 -6.75 -8.12
N GLY A 136 18.20 -6.53 -9.14
CA GLY A 136 16.75 -6.38 -9.02
C GLY A 136 16.34 -5.10 -8.31
N ASP A 137 16.31 -3.98 -9.02
CA ASP A 137 15.93 -2.67 -8.48
C ASP A 137 14.57 -2.73 -7.77
N ASP A 138 13.52 -3.17 -8.46
CA ASP A 138 12.21 -3.33 -7.85
C ASP A 138 12.09 -4.65 -7.09
N VAL A 139 12.51 -5.77 -7.70
CA VAL A 139 12.30 -7.10 -7.12
C VAL A 139 13.53 -7.98 -7.28
N TYR A 140 14.04 -8.48 -6.16
CA TYR A 140 15.04 -9.53 -6.12
C TYR A 140 14.45 -10.84 -5.59
N LEU A 141 14.69 -11.94 -6.31
CA LEU A 141 14.32 -13.28 -5.89
C LEU A 141 15.54 -14.21 -5.87
N ALA A 142 15.73 -14.89 -4.75
CA ALA A 142 16.63 -16.04 -4.63
C ALA A 142 15.97 -17.15 -3.81
N GLY A 143 16.51 -18.38 -3.92
CA GLY A 143 16.06 -19.52 -3.14
C GLY A 143 15.59 -20.71 -3.96
N THR A 144 15.03 -21.72 -3.28
CA THR A 144 14.75 -23.05 -3.85
C THR A 144 13.28 -23.46 -3.87
N GLY A 145 12.35 -22.51 -3.68
CA GLY A 145 10.91 -22.79 -3.66
C GLY A 145 10.38 -23.47 -4.93
N SER A 146 9.33 -24.28 -4.78
CA SER A 146 8.77 -25.13 -5.85
C SER A 146 7.81 -24.43 -6.79
N SER A 147 7.15 -23.36 -6.34
CA SER A 147 6.23 -22.57 -7.16
C SER A 147 6.36 -21.08 -6.82
N LYS A 148 7.02 -20.35 -7.72
CA LYS A 148 7.30 -18.92 -7.62
C LYS A 148 6.54 -18.19 -8.73
N GLN A 149 5.40 -17.62 -8.36
CA GLN A 149 4.46 -16.94 -9.25
C GLN A 149 4.53 -15.43 -9.02
N PHE A 150 4.83 -14.68 -10.08
CA PHE A 150 4.79 -13.22 -10.11
C PHE A 150 3.91 -12.79 -11.26
N ARG A 151 2.65 -12.45 -10.99
CA ARG A 151 1.64 -12.27 -12.04
C ARG A 151 0.80 -11.03 -11.82
N TYR A 152 0.42 -10.33 -12.89
CA TYR A 152 -0.40 -9.10 -12.79
C TYR A 152 0.22 -8.06 -11.84
N ASN A 153 1.54 -7.89 -11.85
CA ASN A 153 2.21 -6.81 -11.12
C ASN A 153 2.74 -5.78 -12.10
N ASN A 154 2.99 -4.57 -11.62
CA ASN A 154 3.78 -3.58 -12.33
C ASN A 154 5.15 -3.44 -11.67
N ALA A 155 6.23 -3.77 -12.39
CA ALA A 155 7.59 -3.67 -11.87
C ALA A 155 8.66 -3.53 -12.97
N HIS A 156 9.68 -2.72 -12.68
CA HIS A 156 10.88 -2.48 -13.50
C HIS A 156 12.13 -3.06 -12.84
N GLY A 157 12.87 -3.92 -13.53
CA GLY A 157 14.11 -4.48 -12.96
C GLY A 157 13.85 -5.60 -11.96
N MET A 158 13.21 -6.67 -12.42
CA MET A 158 13.12 -7.93 -11.68
C MET A 158 14.36 -8.80 -11.88
N TYR A 159 14.83 -9.42 -10.80
CA TYR A 159 15.90 -10.42 -10.82
C TYR A 159 15.47 -11.73 -10.19
N GLY A 160 16.06 -12.84 -10.66
CA GLY A 160 15.82 -14.19 -10.17
C GLY A 160 15.02 -15.06 -11.15
N VAL A 161 14.82 -16.32 -10.79
CA VAL A 161 14.11 -17.31 -11.61
C VAL A 161 12.70 -17.52 -11.06
N TRP A 162 11.71 -17.00 -11.78
CA TRP A 162 10.29 -17.23 -11.50
C TRP A 162 9.79 -18.43 -12.30
N ASP A 163 8.98 -19.29 -11.68
CA ASP A 163 8.37 -20.43 -12.38
C ASP A 163 7.25 -19.94 -13.32
N SER A 164 6.61 -18.83 -12.95
CA SER A 164 5.73 -18.07 -13.83
C SER A 164 5.86 -16.58 -13.56
N ALA A 165 6.26 -15.82 -14.57
CA ALA A 165 6.14 -14.38 -14.62
C ALA A 165 5.23 -14.01 -15.79
N ALA A 166 3.94 -13.70 -15.53
CA ALA A 166 2.94 -13.55 -16.59
C ALA A 166 1.99 -12.37 -16.33
N ASN A 167 1.59 -11.68 -17.41
CA ASN A 167 0.72 -10.50 -17.36
C ASN A 167 1.26 -9.38 -16.45
N ASN A 168 2.58 -9.28 -16.30
CA ASN A 168 3.19 -8.16 -15.60
C ASN A 168 3.38 -6.98 -16.55
N MET A 169 3.33 -5.79 -15.99
CA MET A 169 3.62 -4.54 -16.67
C MET A 169 4.99 -4.02 -16.26
N ASP A 170 5.55 -3.23 -17.16
CA ASP A 170 6.76 -2.44 -16.95
C ASP A 170 6.48 -1.04 -17.51
N LEU A 171 5.59 -0.32 -16.82
CA LEU A 171 5.12 1.01 -17.22
C LEU A 171 5.04 1.92 -16.01
N ALA A 172 5.35 3.20 -16.18
CA ALA A 172 5.21 4.18 -15.11
C ALA A 172 3.77 4.15 -14.55
N PRO A 173 3.56 3.95 -13.23
CA PRO A 173 2.23 3.86 -12.61
C PRO A 173 1.42 5.15 -12.70
N MET A 174 2.05 6.28 -13.04
CA MET A 174 1.39 7.60 -13.10
C MET A 174 0.69 7.96 -11.77
N PHE A 175 1.45 7.92 -10.67
CA PHE A 175 0.98 8.37 -9.36
C PHE A 175 0.57 9.85 -9.34
N TYR A 176 -0.36 10.20 -8.46
CA TYR A 176 -0.91 11.54 -8.34
C TYR A 176 0.16 12.55 -7.93
N ASP A 177 0.79 12.38 -6.76
CA ASP A 177 1.84 13.26 -6.24
C ASP A 177 2.82 12.51 -5.32
N PRO A 178 3.70 11.66 -5.88
CA PRO A 178 4.59 10.81 -5.08
C PRO A 178 5.61 11.62 -4.25
N LEU A 179 5.91 12.86 -4.64
CA LEU A 179 6.80 13.75 -3.88
C LEU A 179 6.21 14.19 -2.53
N ASN A 180 4.90 14.05 -2.36
CA ASN A 180 4.19 14.35 -1.12
C ASN A 180 3.44 13.09 -0.60
N ASP A 181 3.98 11.91 -0.91
CA ASP A 181 3.45 10.60 -0.50
C ASP A 181 2.04 10.25 -1.00
N ASP A 182 1.56 10.91 -2.06
CA ASP A 182 0.29 10.55 -2.71
C ASP A 182 0.53 9.58 -3.88
N TYR A 183 0.47 8.30 -3.54
CA TYR A 183 0.64 7.18 -4.46
C TYR A 183 -0.69 6.66 -5.03
N HIS A 184 -1.77 7.45 -4.97
CA HIS A 184 -2.98 7.15 -5.74
C HIS A 184 -2.71 7.24 -7.23
N LEU A 185 -3.47 6.49 -8.02
CA LEU A 185 -3.33 6.49 -9.47
C LEU A 185 -4.00 7.74 -10.08
N ARG A 186 -3.41 8.28 -11.13
CA ARG A 186 -4.12 9.28 -11.98
C ARG A 186 -5.12 8.56 -12.88
N TYR A 187 -6.16 9.29 -13.31
CA TYR A 187 -7.24 8.79 -14.20
C TYR A 187 -6.77 8.15 -15.52
N ASN A 188 -5.52 8.37 -15.94
CA ASN A 188 -4.94 7.82 -17.16
C ASN A 188 -3.79 6.85 -16.89
N SER A 189 -3.67 6.35 -15.66
CA SER A 189 -2.65 5.39 -15.28
C SER A 189 -2.84 4.05 -16.02
N PRO A 190 -1.75 3.39 -16.43
CA PRO A 190 -1.82 2.03 -16.97
C PRO A 190 -2.18 0.98 -15.90
N CYS A 191 -2.12 1.33 -14.61
CA CYS A 191 -2.42 0.46 -13.50
C CYS A 191 -3.91 0.37 -13.16
N LEU A 192 -4.75 1.21 -13.78
CA LEU A 192 -6.20 1.14 -13.67
C LEU A 192 -6.73 -0.13 -14.36
N ASP A 193 -7.66 -0.83 -13.71
CA ASP A 193 -8.34 -2.03 -14.22
C ASP A 193 -7.39 -3.11 -14.76
N ALA A 194 -6.16 -3.17 -14.24
CA ALA A 194 -5.08 -3.98 -14.81
C ALA A 194 -4.75 -5.24 -14.00
N GLY A 195 -5.38 -5.42 -12.83
CA GLY A 195 -5.17 -6.57 -11.97
C GLY A 195 -6.02 -7.79 -12.32
N ASP A 196 -5.82 -8.85 -11.53
CA ASP A 196 -6.57 -10.10 -11.60
C ASP A 196 -7.55 -10.19 -10.43
N ASN A 197 -8.86 -10.17 -10.71
CA ASN A 197 -9.92 -10.35 -9.72
C ASN A 197 -9.91 -11.74 -9.05
N ALA A 198 -9.21 -12.71 -9.63
CA ALA A 198 -9.05 -14.06 -9.08
C ALA A 198 -7.75 -14.24 -8.28
N ALA A 199 -6.97 -13.17 -8.06
CA ALA A 199 -5.77 -13.24 -7.25
C ALA A 199 -6.07 -13.77 -5.83
N PRO A 200 -5.19 -14.59 -5.25
CA PRO A 200 -5.41 -15.16 -3.93
C PRO A 200 -5.35 -14.08 -2.85
N GLY A 201 -6.37 -14.00 -2.00
CA GLY A 201 -6.34 -13.09 -0.85
C GLY A 201 -6.59 -11.62 -1.18
N ILE A 202 -7.31 -11.32 -2.27
CA ILE A 202 -7.82 -9.96 -2.51
C ILE A 202 -8.67 -9.51 -1.31
N PRO A 203 -8.38 -8.33 -0.74
CA PRO A 203 -9.15 -7.79 0.38
C PRO A 203 -10.49 -7.21 -0.07
N LEU A 204 -11.40 -7.01 0.87
CA LEU A 204 -12.72 -6.43 0.55
C LEU A 204 -12.65 -4.96 0.15
N THR A 205 -11.72 -4.22 0.76
CA THR A 205 -11.53 -2.79 0.53
C THR A 205 -10.07 -2.46 0.26
N ASP A 206 -9.81 -1.26 -0.24
CA ASP A 206 -8.48 -0.68 -0.35
C ASP A 206 -8.00 0.01 0.92
N MET A 207 -6.87 0.72 0.84
CA MET A 207 -6.33 1.49 1.97
C MET A 207 -7.17 2.72 2.33
N ASP A 208 -7.98 3.24 1.39
CA ASP A 208 -8.88 4.38 1.57
C ASP A 208 -10.31 3.96 1.97
N GLY A 209 -10.53 2.66 2.15
CA GLY A 209 -11.81 2.05 2.51
C GLY A 209 -12.77 1.86 1.33
N ASN A 210 -12.35 2.14 0.10
CA ASN A 210 -13.15 1.90 -1.10
C ASN A 210 -13.28 0.39 -1.36
N PRO A 211 -14.39 -0.10 -1.94
CA PRO A 211 -14.46 -1.48 -2.45
C PRO A 211 -13.27 -1.79 -3.36
N ARG A 212 -12.65 -2.96 -3.19
CA ARG A 212 -11.42 -3.32 -3.93
C ARG A 212 -11.62 -3.61 -5.42
N ILE A 213 -12.86 -3.77 -5.88
CA ILE A 213 -13.15 -3.95 -7.30
C ILE A 213 -14.18 -2.88 -7.65
N LEU A 214 -13.69 -1.75 -8.15
CA LEU A 214 -14.50 -0.73 -8.80
C LEU A 214 -14.54 -1.01 -10.30
N ASP A 215 -15.63 -0.62 -10.96
CA ASP A 215 -15.81 -0.75 -12.42
C ASP A 215 -15.57 -2.14 -13.07
N GLY A 216 -15.50 -3.19 -12.24
CA GLY A 216 -15.46 -4.58 -12.65
C GLY A 216 -14.06 -5.22 -12.63
N THR A 217 -12.98 -4.45 -12.49
CA THR A 217 -11.61 -4.99 -12.40
C THR A 217 -10.83 -4.31 -11.29
N VAL A 218 -10.00 -5.07 -10.57
CA VAL A 218 -9.14 -4.54 -9.52
C VAL A 218 -7.99 -3.72 -10.12
N ASP A 219 -7.71 -2.56 -9.53
CA ASP A 219 -6.51 -1.78 -9.84
C ASP A 219 -5.26 -2.46 -9.28
N LEU A 220 -4.10 -2.16 -9.87
CA LEU A 220 -2.84 -2.56 -9.26
C LEU A 220 -2.50 -1.67 -8.07
N GLY A 221 -1.88 -2.26 -7.05
CA GLY A 221 -1.35 -1.54 -5.90
C GLY A 221 -2.33 -1.46 -4.74
N ALA A 222 -2.02 -0.56 -3.81
CA ALA A 222 -2.68 -0.46 -2.52
C ALA A 222 -4.00 0.34 -2.52
N TYR A 223 -4.24 1.15 -3.56
CA TYR A 223 -5.37 2.07 -3.67
C TYR A 223 -6.16 1.77 -4.95
N GLU A 224 -7.48 1.71 -4.85
CA GLU A 224 -8.35 1.78 -6.04
C GLU A 224 -8.55 3.25 -6.42
N PHE A 225 -8.60 3.53 -7.71
CA PHE A 225 -8.98 4.83 -8.20
C PHE A 225 -10.48 5.04 -8.03
N ASN A 226 -10.84 6.09 -7.30
CA ASN A 226 -12.24 6.47 -7.10
C ASN A 226 -12.39 7.99 -7.14
N ASN A 227 -13.05 8.49 -8.19
CA ASN A 227 -13.39 9.90 -8.36
C ASN A 227 -14.91 10.17 -8.27
N ASP A 228 -15.70 9.15 -7.96
CA ASP A 228 -17.17 9.23 -7.91
C ASP A 228 -17.72 9.25 -6.48
N GLU A 229 -16.85 9.29 -5.47
CA GLU A 229 -17.24 9.44 -4.06
C GLU A 229 -17.34 10.91 -3.64
N ALA A 230 -18.56 11.29 -3.22
CA ALA A 230 -18.86 12.59 -2.64
C ALA A 230 -18.21 12.75 -1.25
N HIS A 231 -17.98 13.99 -0.82
CA HIS A 231 -17.48 14.26 0.52
C HIS A 231 -18.52 13.78 1.55
N PRO A 232 -18.17 13.07 2.64
CA PRO A 232 -19.17 12.52 3.57
C PRO A 232 -20.10 13.52 4.26
N ALA A 233 -19.80 14.82 4.16
CA ALA A 233 -20.61 15.90 4.69
C ALA A 233 -21.79 16.25 3.77
N ASP A 234 -21.66 15.99 2.47
CA ASP A 234 -22.70 16.14 1.45
C ASP A 234 -23.60 14.90 1.50
N LEU A 235 -24.80 15.07 2.06
CA LEU A 235 -25.71 13.96 2.37
C LEU A 235 -26.57 13.56 1.18
N ASN A 236 -26.64 14.43 0.18
CA ASN A 236 -27.47 14.24 -0.99
C ASN A 236 -26.63 13.95 -2.25
N GLU A 237 -25.31 13.99 -2.13
CA GLU A 237 -24.29 13.62 -3.14
C GLU A 237 -24.45 14.42 -4.44
N ASN A 238 -24.88 15.70 -4.33
CA ASN A 238 -25.05 16.57 -5.49
C ASN A 238 -23.79 17.36 -5.87
N TRP A 239 -22.65 17.09 -5.21
CA TRP A 239 -21.36 17.76 -5.43
C TRP A 239 -21.36 19.24 -5.04
N ILE A 240 -22.28 19.63 -4.14
CA ILE A 240 -22.42 20.96 -3.58
C ILE A 240 -22.60 20.83 -2.08
N LEU A 241 -21.54 21.15 -1.33
CA LEU A 241 -21.60 21.14 0.12
C LEU A 241 -22.39 22.36 0.65
N GLU A 242 -23.62 22.12 1.09
CA GLU A 242 -24.49 23.15 1.62
C GLU A 242 -24.09 23.62 3.02
N ALA A 243 -24.50 24.84 3.40
CA ALA A 243 -24.26 25.36 4.75
C ALA A 243 -24.94 24.52 5.84
N SER A 244 -26.12 23.96 5.56
CA SER A 244 -26.86 23.03 6.42
C SER A 244 -26.08 21.75 6.67
N GLU A 245 -25.57 21.16 5.59
CA GLU A 245 -24.79 19.93 5.59
C GLU A 245 -23.50 20.08 6.37
N TYR A 246 -22.69 21.09 6.05
CA TYR A 246 -21.49 21.42 6.80
C TYR A 246 -21.79 21.66 8.28
N THR A 247 -22.85 22.41 8.61
CA THR A 247 -23.20 22.70 10.00
C THR A 247 -23.56 21.42 10.77
N ALA A 248 -24.30 20.51 10.14
CA ALA A 248 -24.64 19.22 10.74
C ALA A 248 -23.40 18.34 10.93
N TYR A 249 -22.53 18.26 9.93
CA TYR A 249 -21.28 17.49 9.98
C TYR A 249 -20.32 18.02 11.05
N ALA A 250 -20.09 19.34 11.09
CA ALA A 250 -19.24 19.98 12.09
C ALA A 250 -19.82 19.88 13.51
N ALA A 251 -21.15 19.91 13.67
CA ALA A 251 -21.79 19.66 14.95
C ALA A 251 -21.62 18.20 15.40
N ALA A 252 -21.75 17.23 14.48
CA ALA A 252 -21.51 15.82 14.80
C ALA A 252 -20.07 15.58 15.25
N TRP A 253 -19.10 16.11 14.50
CA TRP A 253 -17.68 16.06 14.88
C TRP A 253 -17.42 16.67 16.26
N LYS A 254 -17.93 17.88 16.51
CA LYS A 254 -17.73 18.59 17.79
C LYS A 254 -18.33 17.87 19.01
N ASN A 255 -19.34 17.03 18.80
CA ASN A 255 -20.03 16.30 19.85
C ASN A 255 -19.66 14.80 19.88
N ASP A 256 -18.59 14.38 19.18
CA ASP A 256 -18.15 12.98 19.05
C ASP A 256 -19.29 12.03 18.61
N GLN A 257 -20.16 12.51 17.72
CA GLN A 257 -21.26 11.72 17.18
C GLN A 257 -20.80 10.90 15.97
N THR A 258 -21.37 9.71 15.81
CA THR A 258 -21.15 8.88 14.62
C THR A 258 -21.86 9.48 13.41
N TRP A 259 -21.31 9.29 12.21
CA TRP A 259 -21.87 9.79 10.96
C TRP A 259 -22.12 8.64 9.99
N SER A 260 -23.23 8.69 9.24
CA SER A 260 -23.65 7.57 8.39
C SER A 260 -22.76 7.33 7.18
N ALA A 261 -22.13 8.39 6.65
CA ALA A 261 -21.27 8.34 5.47
C ALA A 261 -19.77 8.15 5.80
N GLY A 262 -19.40 8.01 7.07
CA GLY A 262 -18.00 7.83 7.50
C GLY A 262 -17.11 9.08 7.33
N PRO A 263 -15.81 8.99 7.68
CA PRO A 263 -15.22 7.99 8.58
C PRO A 263 -15.83 8.12 9.99
N VAL A 264 -15.78 7.06 10.78
CA VAL A 264 -16.31 7.04 12.15
C VAL A 264 -15.21 6.65 13.14
N PRO A 265 -14.78 7.55 14.06
CA PRO A 265 -15.28 8.93 14.26
C PRO A 265 -14.87 9.85 13.09
N ILE A 266 -15.58 10.98 12.94
CA ILE A 266 -15.23 12.00 11.94
C ILE A 266 -13.82 12.52 12.24
N PRO A 267 -12.87 12.44 11.30
CA PRO A 267 -11.54 13.02 11.49
C PRO A 267 -11.54 14.56 11.41
N ALA A 268 -10.60 15.19 12.11
CA ALA A 268 -10.51 16.65 12.16
C ALA A 268 -10.16 17.29 10.80
N ASP A 269 -9.36 16.60 9.98
CA ASP A 269 -9.00 16.98 8.62
C ASP A 269 -10.20 16.87 7.66
N TYR A 270 -11.08 15.87 7.80
CA TYR A 270 -12.33 15.77 7.04
C TYR A 270 -13.27 16.96 7.30
N VAL A 271 -13.53 17.30 8.57
CA VAL A 271 -14.36 18.49 8.88
C VAL A 271 -13.69 19.78 8.42
N THR A 272 -12.36 19.85 8.49
CA THR A 272 -11.59 21.01 7.98
C THR A 272 -11.71 21.11 6.46
N ARG A 273 -11.68 19.98 5.74
CA ARG A 273 -11.87 19.95 4.29
C ARG A 273 -13.28 20.39 3.91
N ALA A 274 -14.31 19.89 4.60
CA ALA A 274 -15.69 20.32 4.44
C ALA A 274 -15.82 21.84 4.63
N GLY A 275 -15.22 22.38 5.69
CA GLY A 275 -15.20 23.82 5.95
C GLY A 275 -14.56 24.62 4.82
N TYR A 276 -13.40 24.16 4.33
CA TYR A 276 -12.71 24.75 3.18
C TYR A 276 -13.60 24.79 1.93
N LEU A 277 -14.20 23.66 1.54
CA LEU A 277 -15.07 23.56 0.35
C LEU A 277 -16.26 24.52 0.45
N LYS A 278 -16.90 24.56 1.62
CA LYS A 278 -18.01 25.46 1.90
C LYS A 278 -17.57 26.93 1.82
N GLU A 279 -16.39 27.29 2.32
CA GLU A 279 -15.85 28.65 2.22
C GLU A 279 -15.54 29.06 0.77
N LYS A 280 -15.26 28.09 -0.10
CA LYS A 280 -15.04 28.28 -1.54
C LYS A 280 -16.31 28.29 -2.39
N GLY A 281 -17.48 28.27 -1.77
CA GLY A 281 -18.78 28.35 -2.45
C GLY A 281 -19.53 27.03 -2.56
N GLY A 282 -19.01 25.96 -1.94
CA GLY A 282 -19.71 24.69 -1.78
C GLY A 282 -19.55 23.72 -2.94
N ALA A 283 -19.47 24.18 -4.19
CA ALA A 283 -19.24 23.29 -5.34
C ALA A 283 -17.85 22.64 -5.28
N TYR A 284 -17.77 21.34 -5.52
CA TYR A 284 -16.53 20.57 -5.47
C TYR A 284 -16.54 19.35 -6.40
N TYR A 285 -15.38 18.70 -6.55
CA TYR A 285 -15.24 17.41 -7.21
C TYR A 285 -14.18 16.55 -6.52
N ASN A 286 -14.20 15.23 -6.75
CA ASN A 286 -13.16 14.32 -6.30
C ASN A 286 -12.18 14.07 -7.46
N ASP A 287 -10.89 14.27 -7.23
CA ASP A 287 -9.85 14.07 -8.24
C ASP A 287 -9.16 12.69 -8.18
N GLY A 288 -9.60 11.83 -7.27
CA GLY A 288 -9.06 10.49 -7.05
C GLY A 288 -7.73 10.43 -6.29
N GLY A 289 -7.25 11.56 -5.76
CA GLY A 289 -6.07 11.59 -4.89
C GLY A 289 -6.36 11.10 -3.47
N ALA A 290 -5.41 11.33 -2.54
CA ALA A 290 -5.56 10.90 -1.17
C ALA A 290 -6.70 11.60 -0.42
N LYS A 291 -7.48 10.85 0.37
CA LYS A 291 -8.48 11.43 1.27
C LYS A 291 -7.85 12.09 2.50
N PRO A 292 -8.39 13.22 3.00
CA PRO A 292 -9.53 13.98 2.47
C PRO A 292 -9.15 15.05 1.45
N ILE A 293 -7.89 15.14 1.02
CA ILE A 293 -7.44 16.25 0.16
C ILE A 293 -7.94 16.12 -1.29
N CYS A 294 -8.44 14.95 -1.68
CA CYS A 294 -8.98 14.65 -3.01
C CYS A 294 -10.19 15.49 -3.43
N TRP A 295 -11.03 15.90 -2.48
CA TRP A 295 -12.19 16.74 -2.78
C TRP A 295 -11.76 18.19 -3.03
N LYS A 296 -11.65 18.66 -4.27
CA LYS A 296 -11.20 20.03 -4.63
C LYS A 296 -12.38 20.98 -4.88
N ASP A 297 -12.20 22.27 -4.62
CA ASP A 297 -13.22 23.27 -4.93
C ASP A 297 -13.42 23.48 -6.44
N GLY A 298 -14.66 23.69 -6.87
CA GLY A 298 -15.03 23.95 -8.26
C GLY A 298 -15.73 22.77 -8.95
N THR A 299 -15.61 22.72 -10.28
CA THR A 299 -16.05 21.60 -11.12
C THR A 299 -14.83 20.97 -11.81
N PRO A 300 -14.85 19.68 -12.16
CA PRO A 300 -13.72 19.01 -12.83
C PRO A 300 -13.24 19.71 -14.10
#